data_AF-A0A9D6P0R1-F1
#
_entry.id   AF-A0A9D6P0R1-F1
#
_cell.length_a   1.000
_cell.length_b   1.000
_cell.length_c   1.000
_cell.angle_alpha   90.00
_cell.angle_beta   90.00
_cell.angle_gamma   90.00
#
_symmetry.space_group_name_H-M   'P 1'
#
loop_
_entity.id
_entity.type
_entity.pdbx_description
1 polymer ?
#
loop_
_entity_poly.entity_id
_entity_poly.type
_entity_poly.pdbx_seq_one_letter_code
_entity_poly.pdbx_strand_id
1 'polypeptide(L)'
;MAKPYQLLRVSRIVLLVLAYVSGASNLIFAGFLPLVLGGEPVPLFLDGPVIPVRVLGILNILITAPLLFVVFYVPSGIIHLLLEHGVRDERHL
;
A
#
# COMPACT_ATOMS: atom_id res chain seq x y z
N MET A 1 21.81 6.96 23.59
CA MET A 1 20.38 6.65 23.77
C MET A 1 19.65 7.04 22.49
N ALA A 2 19.20 6.07 21.70
CA ALA A 2 18.37 6.36 20.53
C ALA A 2 17.08 7.01 21.03
N LYS A 3 16.77 8.23 20.55
CA LYS A 3 15.54 8.91 20.95
C LYS A 3 14.38 8.11 20.35
N PRO A 4 13.51 7.45 21.14
CA PRO A 4 12.44 6.60 20.60
C PRO A 4 11.53 7.33 19.61
N TYR A 5 11.39 8.65 19.79
CA TYR A 5 10.75 9.58 18.85
C TYR A 5 11.35 9.63 17.44
N GLN A 6 12.67 9.52 17.31
CA GLN A 6 13.33 9.54 16.00
C GLN A 6 13.04 8.25 15.24
N LEU A 7 13.04 7.10 15.93
CA LEU A 7 12.69 5.81 15.35
C LEU A 7 11.24 5.78 14.85
N LEU A 8 10.29 6.20 15.68
CA LEU A 8 8.87 6.30 15.29
C LEU A 8 8.68 7.24 14.09
N ARG A 9 9.35 8.39 14.08
CA ARG A 9 9.26 9.35 12.96
C ARG A 9 9.81 8.76 11.66
N VAL A 10 10.94 8.07 11.71
CA VAL A 10 11.53 7.42 10.53
C VAL A 10 10.62 6.28 10.04
N SER A 11 10.13 5.43 10.95
CA SER A 11 9.21 4.35 10.60
C SER A 11 7.94 4.85 9.93
N ARG A 12 7.35 5.97 10.41
CA ARG A 12 6.20 6.61 9.75
C ARG A 12 6.50 6.99 8.30
N ILE A 13 7.64 7.64 8.07
CA ILE A 13 8.04 8.09 6.73
C ILE A 13 8.24 6.90 5.81
N VAL A 14 8.94 5.87 6.28
CA VAL A 14 9.18 4.64 5.50
C VAL A 14 7.85 3.97 5.14
N LEU A 15 6.94 3.80 6.10
CA LEU A 15 5.61 3.22 5.85
C LEU A 15 4.80 4.04 4.86
N LEU A 16 4.85 5.37 4.97
CA LEU A 16 4.14 6.25 4.05
C LEU A 16 4.70 6.13 2.63
N VAL A 17 6.02 6.14 2.47
CA VAL A 17 6.69 5.93 1.19
C VAL A 17 6.34 4.56 0.60
N LEU A 18 6.36 3.50 1.41
CA LEU A 18 5.95 2.16 0.97
C LEU A 18 4.49 2.14 0.52
N ALA A 19 3.58 2.81 1.23
CA ALA A 19 2.17 2.90 0.84
C ALA A 19 2.01 3.50 -0.57
N TYR A 20 2.67 4.63 -0.83
CA TYR A 20 2.61 5.31 -2.12
C TYR A 20 3.31 4.52 -3.21
N VAL A 21 4.54 4.04 -2.97
CA VAL A 21 5.31 3.31 -3.98
C VAL A 21 4.63 1.99 -4.31
N SER A 22 4.24 1.19 -3.32
CA SER A 22 3.55 -0.08 -3.55
C SER A 22 2.19 0.11 -4.21
N GLY A 23 1.40 1.10 -3.75
CA GLY A 23 0.11 1.43 -4.36
C GLY A 23 0.25 1.87 -5.81
N ALA A 24 1.12 2.83 -6.10
CA ALA A 24 1.36 3.33 -7.46
C ALA A 24 1.94 2.25 -8.39
N SER A 25 2.90 1.46 -7.91
CA SER A 25 3.48 0.36 -8.69
C SER A 25 2.42 -0.68 -9.02
N ASN A 26 1.56 -1.05 -8.06
CA ASN A 26 0.50 -2.02 -8.31
C ASN A 26 -0.54 -1.47 -9.32
N LEU A 27 -0.95 -0.21 -9.15
CA LEU A 27 -1.85 0.46 -10.10
C LEU A 27 -1.29 0.48 -11.52
N ILE A 28 0.00 0.74 -11.70
CA ILE A 28 0.63 0.83 -13.01
C ILE A 28 0.85 -0.56 -13.59
N PHE A 29 1.64 -1.41 -12.93
CA PHE A 29 2.11 -2.67 -13.51
C PHE A 29 1.08 -3.79 -13.48
N ALA A 30 0.30 -3.90 -12.40
CA ALA A 30 -0.68 -4.97 -12.22
C ALA A 30 -2.11 -4.55 -12.60
N GLY A 31 -2.34 -3.25 -12.84
CA GLY A 31 -3.63 -2.67 -13.20
C GLY A 31 -3.66 -2.09 -14.61
N PHE A 32 -3.07 -0.91 -14.79
CA PHE A 32 -3.16 -0.09 -15.99
C PHE A 32 -2.45 -0.72 -17.20
N LEU A 33 -1.28 -1.31 -16.99
CA LEU A 33 -0.50 -1.93 -18.07
C LEU A 33 -1.27 -3.12 -18.71
N PRO A 34 -1.85 -4.07 -17.93
CA PRO A 34 -2.81 -5.06 -18.42
C PRO A 34 -4.00 -4.50 -19.22
N LEU A 35 -4.51 -3.33 -18.82
CA LEU A 35 -5.66 -2.70 -19.47
C LEU A 35 -5.32 -2.12 -20.83
N VAL A 36 -4.17 -1.45 -20.93
CA VAL A 36 -3.75 -0.72 -22.13
C VAL A 36 -3.03 -1.63 -23.13
N LEU A 37 -2.05 -2.39 -22.67
CA LEU A 37 -1.26 -3.26 -23.55
C LEU A 37 -1.96 -4.58 -23.86
N GLY A 38 -2.97 -4.95 -23.08
CA GLY A 38 -3.59 -6.26 -23.16
C GLY A 38 -2.63 -7.37 -22.72
N GLY A 39 -2.96 -8.61 -23.07
CA GLY A 39 -2.16 -9.77 -22.75
C GLY A 39 -2.93 -11.06 -22.99
N GLU A 40 -2.21 -12.17 -23.01
CA GLU A 40 -2.79 -13.49 -23.15
C GLU A 40 -3.69 -13.82 -21.95
N PRO A 41 -4.91 -14.34 -22.18
CA PRO A 41 -5.81 -14.73 -21.10
C PRO A 41 -5.13 -15.67 -20.10
N VAL A 42 -5.33 -15.45 -18.80
CA VAL A 42 -4.65 -16.22 -17.73
C VAL A 42 -5.62 -17.25 -17.14
N PRO A 43 -5.22 -18.53 -17.03
CA PRO A 43 -6.03 -19.52 -16.33
C PRO A 43 -6.04 -19.25 -14.82
N LEU A 44 -7.23 -19.22 -14.21
CA LEU A 44 -7.39 -19.00 -12.76
C LEU A 44 -6.75 -20.09 -11.90
N PHE A 45 -6.73 -21.32 -12.41
CA PHE A 45 -6.19 -22.52 -11.78
C PHE A 45 -5.53 -23.40 -12.85
N LEU A 46 -4.72 -24.39 -12.45
CA LEU A 46 -4.00 -25.29 -13.35
C LEU A 46 -4.89 -25.93 -14.45
N ASP A 47 -6.19 -26.15 -14.18
CA ASP A 47 -7.20 -26.59 -15.16
C ASP A 47 -8.50 -25.74 -15.09
N GLY A 48 -8.38 -24.45 -14.75
CA GLY A 48 -9.50 -23.57 -14.45
C GLY A 48 -10.03 -22.73 -15.62
N PRO A 49 -11.16 -22.01 -15.41
CA PRO A 49 -11.66 -21.04 -16.38
C PRO A 49 -10.63 -19.94 -16.63
N VAL A 50 -10.58 -19.50 -17.88
CA VAL A 50 -9.61 -18.52 -18.34
C VAL A 50 -10.19 -17.11 -18.20
N ILE A 51 -9.45 -16.22 -17.54
CA ILE A 51 -9.86 -14.83 -17.33
C ILE A 51 -9.07 -13.90 -18.26
N PRO A 52 -9.75 -12.95 -18.93
CA PRO A 52 -9.06 -11.90 -19.68
C PRO A 52 -8.14 -11.08 -18.77
N VAL A 53 -6.90 -10.85 -19.19
CA VAL A 53 -5.91 -10.04 -18.45
C VAL A 53 -6.42 -8.66 -18.06
N ARG A 54 -7.30 -8.06 -18.87
CA ARG A 54 -7.96 -6.78 -18.55
C ARG A 54 -8.84 -6.86 -17.31
N VAL A 55 -9.59 -7.96 -17.15
CA VAL A 55 -10.45 -8.18 -15.97
C VAL A 55 -9.57 -8.35 -14.73
N LEU A 56 -8.47 -9.08 -14.85
CA LEU A 56 -7.48 -9.21 -13.78
C LEU A 56 -6.87 -7.85 -13.39
N GLY A 57 -6.56 -7.00 -14.38
CA GLY A 57 -6.08 -5.63 -14.17
C GLY A 57 -7.09 -4.77 -13.42
N ILE A 58 -8.37 -4.83 -13.78
CA ILE A 58 -9.45 -4.12 -13.07
C ILE A 58 -9.56 -4.63 -11.62
N LEU A 59 -9.57 -5.95 -11.41
CA LEU A 59 -9.63 -6.54 -10.07
C LEU A 59 -8.44 -6.10 -9.20
N ASN A 60 -7.23 -6.03 -9.76
CA ASN A 60 -6.06 -5.52 -9.05
C ASN A 60 -6.20 -4.04 -8.67
N ILE A 61 -6.74 -3.20 -9.57
CA ILE A 61 -7.00 -1.79 -9.27
C ILE A 61 -8.06 -1.63 -8.17
N LEU A 62 -9.13 -2.43 -8.21
CA LEU A 62 -10.26 -2.30 -7.29
C LEU A 62 -10.01 -2.92 -5.92
N ILE A 63 -9.13 -3.92 -5.82
CA ILE A 63 -8.95 -4.72 -4.61
C ILE A 63 -7.52 -4.60 -4.11
N THR A 64 -6.55 -5.04 -4.91
CA THR A 64 -5.16 -5.20 -4.47
C THR A 64 -4.48 -3.87 -4.19
N ALA A 65 -4.64 -2.87 -5.06
CA ALA A 65 -4.01 -1.55 -4.88
C ALA A 65 -4.54 -0.80 -3.63
N PRO A 66 -5.86 -0.70 -3.38
CA PRO A 66 -6.38 -0.14 -2.13
C PRO A 66 -5.91 -0.91 -0.91
N LEU A 67 -5.89 -2.25 -0.96
CA LEU A 67 -5.49 -3.06 0.17
C LEU A 67 -4.02 -2.86 0.54
N LEU A 68 -3.12 -2.85 -0.46
CA LEU A 68 -1.70 -2.55 -0.26
C LEU A 68 -1.51 -1.13 0.29
N PHE A 69 -2.24 -0.15 -0.24
CA PHE A 69 -2.18 1.21 0.28
C PHE A 69 -2.59 1.27 1.75
N VAL A 70 -3.73 0.65 2.12
CA VAL A 70 -4.28 0.63 3.49
C VAL A 70 -3.31 -0.05 4.46
N VAL A 71 -2.70 -1.18 4.07
CA VAL A 71 -1.77 -1.96 4.91
C VAL A 71 -0.58 -1.13 5.38
N PHE A 72 -0.10 -0.20 4.58
CA PHE A 72 1.04 0.67 4.94
C PHE A 72 0.60 2.05 5.45
N TYR A 73 -0.48 2.61 4.90
CA TYR A 73 -0.98 3.93 5.25
C TYR A 73 -1.58 3.97 6.66
N VAL A 74 -2.38 2.96 7.04
CA VAL A 74 -3.03 2.93 8.36
C VAL A 74 -2.00 2.87 9.50
N PRO A 75 -1.00 1.97 9.49
CA PRO A 75 0.06 1.99 10.50
C PRO A 75 0.85 3.30 10.54
N SER A 76 1.07 3.95 9.39
CA SER A 76 1.69 5.28 9.34
C SER A 76 0.83 6.34 10.06
N GLY A 77 -0.49 6.29 9.88
CA GLY A 77 -1.45 7.14 10.60
C GLY A 77 -1.47 6.87 12.11
N ILE A 78 -1.43 5.61 12.54
CA ILE A 78 -1.36 5.25 13.97
C ILE A 78 -0.08 5.81 14.59
N ILE A 79 1.07 5.66 13.93
CA ILE A 79 2.34 6.23 14.41
C ILE A 79 2.26 7.75 14.49
N HIS A 80 1.59 8.41 13.53
CA HIS A 80 1.36 9.85 13.59
C HIS A 80 0.59 10.26 14.85
N LEU A 81 -0.51 9.55 15.15
CA LEU A 81 -1.32 9.80 16.34
C LEU A 81 -0.54 9.54 17.62
N LEU A 82 0.28 8.48 17.68
CA LEU A 82 1.14 8.18 18.83
C LEU A 82 2.20 9.25 19.05
N LEU A 83 2.82 9.74 17.97
CA LEU A 83 3.78 10.85 18.02
C LEU A 83 3.12 12.14 18.51
N GLU A 84 1.90 12.45 18.05
CA GLU A 84 1.17 13.65 18.51
C GLU A 84 0.77 13.56 19.98
N HIS A 85 0.30 12.39 20.43
CA HIS A 85 -0.08 12.18 21.83
C HIS A 85 1.11 12.36 22.76
N GLY A 86 2.25 11.71 22.47
CA GLY A 86 3.41 11.84 23.34
C GLY A 86 4.00 13.27 23.36
N VAL A 87 3.95 14.01 22.25
CA VAL A 87 4.42 15.41 22.19
C VAL A 87 3.48 16.35 22.97
N ARG A 88 2.22 15.98 23.14
CA ARG A 88 1.28 16.71 24.00
C ARG A 88 1.58 16.47 25.47
N ASP A 89 1.90 15.24 25.84
CA ASP A 89 2.21 14.85 27.24
C ASP A 89 3.48 15.55 27.76
N GLU A 90 4.53 15.67 26.93
CA GLU A 90 5.75 16.41 27.27
C GLU A 90 5.55 17.93 27.46
N ARG A 91 4.45 18.50 26.95
CA ARG A 91 4.14 19.94 27.11
C ARG A 91 3.34 20.28 28.36
N HIS A 92 2.87 19.26 29.09
CA HIS A 92 2.13 19.41 30.34
C HIS A 92 2.98 19.10 31.59
N LEU A 93 4.27 18.84 31.41
CA LEU A 93 5.30 18.70 32.45
C LEU A 93 6.23 19.92 32.46
#